data_AF-A0A6L4Y7N5-F1
#
_entry.id   AF-A0A6L4Y7N5-F1
#
_cell.length_a   1.000
_cell.length_b   1.000
_cell.length_c   1.000
_cell.angle_alpha   90.00
_cell.angle_beta   90.00
_cell.angle_gamma   90.00
#
_symmetry.space_group_name_H-M   'P 1'
#
loop_
_entity.id
_entity.type
_entity.pdbx_description
1 polymer ?
#
loop_
_entity_poly.entity_id
_entity_poly.type
_entity_poly.pdbx_seq_one_letter_code
_entity_poly.pdbx_strand_id
1 'polypeptide(L)'
;MFKLWTKITGVMVMALFVISDIALAAAEKASPLVIVADTRILTGWQAWFANLYNESHLYFTLLTVAIIPIVGVLLGLIADLVMSHIGIDLKSRELAEH
;
A
#
# COMPACT_ATOMS: atom_id res chain seq x y z
N MET A 1 26.28 -42.14 -21.72
CA MET A 1 25.90 -42.02 -20.30
C MET A 1 25.38 -40.62 -19.96
N PHE A 2 26.12 -39.53 -20.21
CA PHE A 2 25.67 -38.15 -19.93
C PHE A 2 24.26 -37.78 -20.44
N LYS A 3 23.89 -38.18 -21.67
CA LYS A 3 22.56 -37.89 -22.24
C LYS A 3 21.39 -38.59 -21.54
N LEU A 4 21.64 -39.68 -20.81
CA LEU A 4 20.60 -40.38 -20.04
C LEU A 4 20.44 -39.71 -18.67
N TRP A 5 21.54 -39.32 -18.05
CA TRP A 5 21.55 -38.57 -16.80
C TRP A 5 20.87 -37.21 -16.95
N THR A 6 21.09 -36.48 -18.05
CA THR A 6 20.42 -35.19 -18.30
C THR A 6 18.91 -35.32 -18.51
N LYS A 7 18.45 -36.46 -19.06
CA LYS A 7 17.02 -36.74 -19.20
C LYS A 7 16.38 -37.07 -17.86
N ILE A 8 17.05 -37.87 -17.03
CA ILE A 8 16.58 -38.22 -15.69
C ILE A 8 16.52 -36.98 -14.79
N THR A 9 17.54 -36.12 -14.82
CA THR A 9 17.53 -34.86 -14.07
C THR A 9 16.43 -33.92 -14.57
N GLY A 10 16.21 -33.83 -15.88
CA GLY A 10 15.12 -33.04 -16.45
C GLY A 10 13.73 -33.51 -15.99
N VAL A 11 13.51 -34.83 -15.96
CA VAL A 11 12.24 -35.42 -15.47
C VAL A 11 12.09 -35.20 -13.96
N MET A 12 13.15 -35.34 -13.16
CA MET A 12 13.08 -35.06 -11.72
C MET A 12 12.76 -33.59 -11.41
N VAL A 13 13.38 -32.66 -12.14
CA VAL A 13 13.10 -31.22 -11.98
C VAL A 13 11.64 -30.93 -12.33
N MET A 14 11.14 -31.49 -13.43
CA MET A 14 9.73 -31.34 -13.81
C MET A 14 8.79 -31.92 -12.76
N ALA A 15 9.11 -33.09 -12.19
CA ALA A 15 8.31 -33.72 -11.14
C ALA A 15 8.27 -32.84 -9.87
N LEU A 16 9.38 -32.23 -9.47
CA LEU A 16 9.43 -31.31 -8.32
C LEU A 16 8.52 -30.08 -8.52
N PHE A 17 8.50 -29.52 -9.73
CA PHE A 17 7.59 -28.41 -10.05
C PHE A 17 6.12 -28.83 -10.03
N VAL A 18 5.79 -29.99 -10.60
CA VAL A 18 4.40 -30.49 -10.62
C VAL A 18 3.89 -30.82 -9.21
N ILE A 19 4.73 -31.43 -8.36
CA ILE A 19 4.36 -31.74 -6.97
C ILE A 19 4.11 -30.45 -6.16
N SER A 20 4.90 -29.40 -6.41
CA SER A 20 4.73 -28.10 -5.75
C SER A 20 3.40 -27.44 -6.13
N ASP A 21 2.98 -27.56 -7.39
CA ASP A 21 1.71 -27.00 -7.89
C ASP A 21 0.50 -27.77 -7.34
N ILE A 22 0.62 -29.11 -7.24
CA ILE A 22 -0.40 -29.95 -6.60
C ILE A 22 -0.50 -29.63 -5.10
N ALA A 23 0.62 -29.42 -4.41
CA ALA A 23 0.63 -29.02 -3.00
C ALA A 23 0.00 -27.64 -2.78
N LEU A 24 0.24 -26.68 -3.69
CA LEU A 24 -0.39 -25.36 -3.66
C LEU A 24 -1.90 -25.44 -3.93
N ALA A 25 -2.33 -26.34 -4.83
CA ALA A 25 -3.73 -26.56 -5.16
C ALA A 25 -4.48 -27.39 -4.10
N ALA A 26 -3.77 -28.22 -3.32
CA ALA A 26 -4.30 -29.00 -2.20
C ALA A 26 -4.40 -28.19 -0.91
N ALA A 27 -3.83 -26.98 -0.87
CA ALA A 27 -4.09 -26.04 0.20
C ALA A 27 -5.57 -25.67 0.18
N GLU A 28 -6.23 -25.80 1.34
CA GLU A 28 -7.61 -25.35 1.52
C GLU A 28 -7.70 -23.90 1.02
N LYS A 29 -8.63 -23.64 0.09
CA LYS A 29 -8.82 -22.32 -0.51
C LYS A 29 -8.95 -21.33 0.63
N ALA A 30 -7.90 -20.52 0.84
CA ALA A 30 -7.79 -19.63 1.99
C ALA A 30 -9.15 -18.95 2.16
N SER A 31 -9.79 -19.23 3.30
CA SER A 31 -11.12 -18.70 3.60
C SER A 31 -11.05 -17.22 3.30
N PRO A 32 -11.94 -16.65 2.47
CA PRO A 32 -11.84 -15.26 2.05
C PRO A 32 -11.76 -14.44 3.33
N LEU A 33 -10.58 -13.92 3.60
CA LEU A 33 -10.30 -13.19 4.82
C LEU A 33 -11.14 -11.94 4.67
N VAL A 34 -12.28 -11.91 5.35
CA VAL A 34 -13.22 -10.79 5.22
C VAL A 34 -12.58 -9.64 5.99
N ILE A 35 -11.83 -8.82 5.29
CA ILE A 35 -11.17 -7.64 5.84
C ILE A 35 -12.27 -6.60 6.04
N VAL A 36 -12.84 -6.58 7.25
CA VAL A 36 -13.86 -5.62 7.67
C VAL A 36 -13.25 -4.76 8.76
N ALA A 37 -13.36 -3.45 8.62
CA ALA A 37 -13.03 -2.51 9.68
C ALA A 37 -14.05 -2.66 10.82
N ASP A 38 -13.57 -2.81 12.06
CA ASP A 38 -14.42 -2.83 13.24
C ASP A 38 -14.91 -1.42 13.55
N THR A 39 -16.19 -1.13 13.26
CA THR A 39 -16.80 0.18 13.45
C THR A 39 -17.58 0.33 14.76
N ARG A 40 -17.57 -0.69 15.62
CA ARG A 40 -18.43 -0.73 16.82
C ARG A 40 -18.11 0.34 17.86
N ILE A 41 -16.87 0.79 17.93
CA ILE A 41 -16.40 1.83 18.87
C ILE A 41 -16.16 3.19 18.20
N LEU A 42 -16.28 3.26 16.87
CA LEU A 42 -15.98 4.47 16.12
C LEU A 42 -17.22 5.36 16.09
N THR A 43 -17.01 6.67 16.23
CA THR A 43 -18.09 7.67 16.14
C THR A 43 -17.67 8.82 15.22
N GLY A 44 -18.66 9.54 14.68
CA GLY A 44 -18.43 10.71 13.83
C GLY A 44 -17.67 10.39 12.53
N TRP A 45 -16.66 11.20 12.21
CA TRP A 45 -15.91 11.12 10.95
C TRP A 45 -15.11 9.81 10.82
N GLN A 46 -14.63 9.26 11.94
CA GLN A 46 -13.89 7.99 11.95
C GLN A 46 -14.81 6.82 11.59
N ALA A 47 -16.03 6.82 12.14
CA ALA A 47 -17.05 5.83 11.79
C ALA A 47 -17.45 5.93 10.33
N TRP A 48 -17.64 7.15 9.83
CA TRP A 48 -17.95 7.38 8.42
C TRP A 48 -16.84 6.83 7.50
N PHE A 49 -15.59 7.14 7.79
CA PHE A 49 -14.46 6.69 6.97
C PHE A 49 -14.27 5.17 7.02
N ALA A 50 -14.47 4.55 8.18
CA ALA A 50 -14.37 3.10 8.35
C ALA A 50 -15.58 2.35 7.74
N ASN A 51 -16.78 2.91 7.81
CA ASN A 51 -17.94 2.37 7.09
C ASN A 51 -17.76 2.46 5.57
N LEU A 52 -17.14 3.54 5.08
CA LEU A 52 -16.83 3.69 3.66
C LEU A 52 -15.92 2.57 3.12
N TYR A 53 -14.93 2.17 3.92
CA TYR A 53 -14.06 1.02 3.62
C TYR A 53 -14.87 -0.28 3.52
N ASN A 54 -15.79 -0.49 4.47
CA ASN A 54 -16.63 -1.69 4.52
C ASN A 54 -17.65 -1.76 3.37
N GLU A 55 -18.20 -0.63 2.95
CA GLU A 55 -19.19 -0.56 1.87
C GLU A 55 -18.55 -0.68 0.48
N SER A 56 -17.44 0.02 0.23
CA SER A 56 -16.78 0.02 -1.08
C SER A 56 -15.29 0.35 -0.99
N HIS A 57 -14.46 -0.68 -1.16
CA HIS A 57 -13.01 -0.54 -1.19
C HIS A 57 -12.53 0.35 -2.34
N LEU A 58 -13.23 0.33 -3.49
CA LEU A 58 -12.89 1.19 -4.63
C LEU A 58 -13.14 2.67 -4.32
N TYR A 59 -14.30 2.99 -3.75
CA TYR A 59 -14.61 4.37 -3.41
C TYR A 59 -13.70 4.90 -2.30
N PHE A 60 -13.43 4.07 -1.28
CA PHE A 60 -12.45 4.37 -0.24
C PHE A 60 -11.06 4.66 -0.81
N THR A 61 -10.60 3.84 -1.78
CA THR A 61 -9.28 4.02 -2.40
C THR A 61 -9.20 5.32 -3.18
N LEU A 62 -10.19 5.61 -4.03
CA LEU A 62 -10.23 6.85 -4.81
C LEU A 62 -10.26 8.09 -3.92
N LEU A 63 -11.08 8.05 -2.85
CA LEU A 63 -11.17 9.13 -1.88
C LEU A 63 -9.82 9.36 -1.19
N THR A 64 -9.18 8.28 -0.72
CA THR A 64 -7.91 8.37 0.02
C THR A 64 -6.76 8.86 -0.87
N VAL A 65 -6.69 8.38 -2.12
CA VAL A 65 -5.69 8.82 -3.11
C VAL A 65 -5.83 10.31 -3.42
N ALA A 66 -7.04 10.87 -3.38
CA ALA A 66 -7.24 12.31 -3.55
C ALA A 66 -6.95 13.10 -2.26
N ILE A 67 -7.41 12.63 -1.09
CA ILE A 67 -7.26 13.36 0.18
C ILE A 67 -5.79 13.52 0.59
N ILE A 68 -4.97 12.46 0.49
CA ILE A 68 -3.57 12.49 0.96
C ILE A 68 -2.77 13.64 0.32
N PRO A 69 -2.68 13.77 -1.02
CA PRO A 69 -1.91 14.86 -1.63
C PRO A 69 -2.52 16.24 -1.34
N ILE A 70 -3.84 16.36 -1.29
CA ILE A 70 -4.51 17.63 -0.97
C ILE A 70 -4.13 18.09 0.44
N VAL A 71 -4.23 17.21 1.43
CA VAL A 71 -3.85 17.51 2.81
C VAL A 71 -2.35 17.81 2.90
N GLY A 72 -1.51 17.05 2.18
CA GLY A 72 -0.07 17.30 2.11
C GLY A 72 0.27 18.70 1.60
N VAL A 73 -0.36 19.15 0.51
CA VAL A 73 -0.19 20.50 -0.03
C VAL A 73 -0.69 21.55 0.96
N LEU A 74 -1.87 21.35 1.56
CA LEU A 74 -2.42 22.28 2.55
C LEU A 74 -1.50 22.45 3.76
N LEU A 75 -0.96 21.34 4.29
CA LEU A 75 0.00 21.39 5.39
C LEU A 75 1.31 22.07 4.99
N GLY A 76 1.81 21.83 3.77
CA GLY A 76 2.97 22.53 3.22
C GLY A 76 2.75 24.05 3.15
N LEU A 77 1.60 24.49 2.63
CA LEU A 77 1.24 25.91 2.57
C LEU A 77 1.11 26.54 3.95
N ILE A 78 0.55 25.82 4.93
CA ILE A 78 0.47 26.29 6.32
C ILE A 78 1.88 26.40 6.91
N ALA A 79 2.75 25.43 6.67
CA ALA A 79 4.14 25.48 7.13
C ALA A 79 4.88 26.67 6.54
N ASP A 80 4.73 26.93 5.23
CA ASP A 80 5.30 28.09 4.55
C ASP A 80 4.81 29.41 5.16
N LEU A 81 3.52 29.51 5.47
CA LEU A 81 2.95 30.68 6.12
C LEU A 81 3.55 30.90 7.53
N VAL A 82 3.68 29.83 8.31
CA VAL A 82 4.26 29.88 9.65
C VAL A 82 5.74 30.27 9.61
N MET A 83 6.52 29.69 8.69
CA MET A 83 7.94 30.02 8.51
C MET A 83 8.13 31.48 8.06
N SER A 84 7.24 31.98 7.19
CA SER A 84 7.18 33.39 6.80
C SER A 84 6.89 34.31 7.99
N HIS A 85 5.97 33.93 8.88
CA HIS A 85 5.57 34.75 10.03
C HIS A 85 6.65 34.81 11.14
N ILE A 86 7.38 33.72 11.35
CA ILE A 86 8.44 33.63 12.37
C ILE A 86 9.76 34.26 11.88
N GLY A 87 9.89 34.54 10.58
CA GLY A 87 11.08 35.17 10.01
C GLY A 87 12.27 34.22 9.81
N ILE A 88 12.01 32.90 9.76
CA ILE A 88 13.00 31.86 9.39
C ILE A 88 13.02 31.68 7.86
N ASP A 89 12.16 32.39 7.14
CA ASP A 89 12.05 32.32 5.69
C ASP A 89 13.38 32.70 5.02
N LEU A 90 14.00 31.71 4.37
CA LEU A 90 15.28 31.84 3.67
C LEU A 90 15.15 32.53 2.31
N LYS A 91 13.95 32.93 1.89
CA LYS A 91 13.69 33.61 0.61
C LYS A 91 14.55 34.85 0.37
N SER A 92 15.08 35.50 1.41
CA SER A 92 15.92 36.69 1.27
C SER A 92 17.41 36.47 1.54
N ARG A 93 17.88 35.23 1.76
CA ARG A 93 19.25 34.97 2.26
C ARG A 93 20.30 34.61 1.22
N GLU A 94 20.00 34.74 -0.08
CA GLU A 94 20.97 34.53 -1.17
C GLU A 94 20.97 35.64 -2.25
N LEU A 95 20.52 36.85 -1.91
CA LEU A 95 21.03 38.09 -2.55
C LEU A 95 22.18 38.71 -1.74
N ALA A 96 22.60 38.04 -0.66
CA ALA A 96 23.62 38.49 0.28
C ALA A 96 24.92 37.66 0.23
N GLU A 97 24.99 36.63 -0.63
CA GLU A 97 26.23 35.90 -0.89
C GLU A 97 26.73 36.27 -2.30
N HIS A 98 27.71 37.16 -2.31
CA HIS A 98 28.74 37.23 -3.35
C HIS A 98 29.59 35.95 -3.33
#